data_AF-A0A6I1KA40-F1
#
_entry.id   AF-A0A6I1KA40-F1
#
_cell.length_a   1.000
_cell.length_b   1.000
_cell.length_c   1.000
_cell.angle_alpha   90.00
_cell.angle_beta   90.00
_cell.angle_gamma   90.00
#
_symmetry.space_group_name_H-M   'P 1'
#
loop_
_entity.id
_entity.type
_entity.pdbx_description
1 polymer ?
#
loop_
_entity_poly.entity_id
_entity_poly.type
_entity_poly.pdbx_seq_one_letter_code
_entity_poly.pdbx_strand_id
1 'polypeptide(L)' 'MSLNSTRTRLTALTKQLSIRWNETREHWQDAKAADFEKRYLQELFSRVNTAAASIETLDQALTKIRRDCE' A
#
# COMPACT_ATOMS: atom_id res chain seq x y z
N MET A 1 -7.02 9.06 -15.24
CA MET A 1 -6.76 8.06 -14.18
C MET A 1 -7.66 8.38 -13.00
N SER A 2 -8.46 7.43 -12.50
CA SER A 2 -9.30 7.66 -11.31
C SER A 2 -8.51 7.37 -10.04
N LEU A 3 -8.81 8.05 -8.93
CA LEU A 3 -8.16 7.82 -7.63
C LEU A 3 -8.32 6.36 -7.18
N ASN A 4 -9.48 5.77 -7.43
CA ASN A 4 -9.72 4.35 -7.19
C ASN A 4 -8.78 3.41 -7.98
N SER A 5 -8.46 3.73 -9.25
CA SER A 5 -7.51 2.93 -10.04
C SER A 5 -6.08 2.99 -9.47
N THR A 6 -5.67 4.17 -8.98
CA THR A 6 -4.35 4.37 -8.35
C THR A 6 -4.26 3.63 -7.02
N ARG A 7 -5.29 3.69 -6.19
CA ARG A 7 -5.40 2.92 -4.93
C ARG A 7 -5.26 1.43 -5.18
N THR A 8 -6.02 0.91 -6.15
CA THR A 8 -6.01 -0.53 -6.50
C THR A 8 -4.61 -0.97 -6.93
N ARG A 9 -3.95 -0.18 -7.79
CA ARG A 9 -2.58 -0.46 -8.23
C ARG A 9 -1.58 -0.44 -7.07
N LEU A 10 -1.68 0.54 -6.17
CA LEU A 10 -0.82 0.66 -4.99
C LEU A 10 -0.94 -0.58 -4.09
N THR A 11 -2.16 -0.99 -3.77
CA THR A 11 -2.41 -2.19 -2.95
C THR A 11 -1.91 -3.46 -3.64
N ALA A 12 -2.09 -3.59 -4.95
CA ALA A 12 -1.62 -4.74 -5.72
C ALA A 12 -0.09 -4.86 -5.72
N LEU A 13 0.63 -3.76 -5.96
CA LEU A 13 2.10 -3.73 -5.93
C LEU A 13 2.64 -4.04 -4.53
N THR A 14 1.97 -3.55 -3.49
CA THR A 14 2.35 -3.81 -2.09
C THR A 14 2.18 -5.28 -1.72
N LYS A 15 1.10 -5.92 -2.20
CA LYS A 15 0.92 -7.37 -2.06
C LYS A 15 2.01 -8.15 -2.80
N GLN A 16 2.37 -7.75 -4.02
CA GLN A 16 3.46 -8.39 -4.76
C GLN A 16 4.80 -8.26 -4.02
N LEU A 17 5.10 -7.10 -3.44
CA LEU A 17 6.28 -6.90 -2.62
C LEU A 17 6.31 -7.84 -1.41
N SER A 18 5.19 -8.00 -0.71
CA SER A 18 5.09 -8.93 0.42
C SER A 18 5.35 -10.38 0.01
N ILE A 19 4.83 -10.82 -1.15
CA ILE A 19 5.10 -12.16 -1.69
C ILE A 19 6.60 -12.33 -1.97
N ARG A 20 7.21 -11.37 -2.68
CA ARG A 20 8.65 -11.41 -2.98
C ARG A 20 9.52 -11.37 -1.73
N TRP A 21 9.09 -10.65 -0.69
CA TRP A 21 9.78 -10.66 0.60
C TRP A 21 9.74 -12.04 1.24
N ASN A 22 8.59 -12.72 1.23
CA ASN A 22 8.47 -14.07 1.77
C ASN A 22 9.38 -15.06 1.03
N GLU A 23 9.40 -15.02 -0.31
CA GLU A 23 10.33 -15.81 -1.13
C GLU A 23 11.79 -15.51 -0.77
N THR A 24 12.13 -14.23 -0.55
CA THR A 24 13.48 -13.82 -0.14
C THR A 24 13.84 -14.38 1.24
N ARG A 25 12.88 -14.41 2.17
CA ARG A 25 13.05 -14.95 3.52
C ARG A 25 13.26 -16.47 3.56
N GLU A 26 12.89 -17.21 2.50
CA GLU A 26 13.24 -18.63 2.40
C GLU A 26 14.76 -18.83 2.38
N HIS A 27 15.49 -17.91 1.75
CA HIS A 27 16.95 -17.99 1.62
C HIS A 27 17.71 -17.05 2.56
N TRP A 28 17.12 -15.91 2.95
CA TRP A 28 17.75 -14.90 3.79
C TRP A 28 17.12 -14.85 5.18
N GLN A 29 17.67 -15.66 6.09
CA GLN A 29 17.10 -15.92 7.42
C GLN A 29 17.86 -15.30 8.59
N ASP A 30 18.92 -14.53 8.33
CA ASP A 30 19.76 -13.95 9.37
C ASP A 30 19.07 -12.80 10.15
N ALA A 31 19.79 -12.28 11.14
CA ALA A 31 19.34 -11.13 11.93
C ALA A 31 19.17 -9.84 11.09
N LYS A 32 19.91 -9.69 9.98
CA LYS A 32 19.80 -8.53 9.09
C LYS A 32 18.51 -8.53 8.30
N ALA A 33 18.04 -9.70 7.88
CA ALA A 33 16.74 -9.83 7.24
C ALA A 33 15.60 -9.47 8.20
N ALA A 34 15.67 -9.88 9.47
CA ALA A 34 14.70 -9.47 10.48
C ALA A 34 14.72 -7.95 10.75
N ASP A 35 15.92 -7.37 10.87
CA ASP A 35 16.10 -5.91 11.01
C ASP A 35 15.54 -5.16 9.79
N PHE A 36 15.76 -5.68 8.58
CA PHE A 36 15.28 -5.07 7.35
C PHE A 36 13.74 -5.05 7.29
N GLU A 37 13.11 -6.18 7.60
CA GLU A 37 11.64 -6.28 7.63
C GLU A 37 11.05 -5.26 8.60
N LYS A 38 11.58 -5.22 9.82
CA LYS A 38 11.10 -4.32 10.88
C LYS A 38 11.32 -2.85 10.52
N ARG A 39 12.50 -2.51 9.99
CA ARG A 39 12.89 -1.12 9.76
C ARG A 39 12.29 -0.52 8.49
N TYR A 40 12.06 -1.31 7.46
CA TYR A 40 11.65 -0.78 6.16
C TYR A 40 10.29 -1.31 5.72
N LEU A 41 10.06 -2.63 5.79
CA LEU A 41 8.84 -3.22 5.23
C LEU A 41 7.62 -2.97 6.09
N GLN A 42 7.72 -3.13 7.42
CA GLN A 42 6.60 -2.86 8.33
C GLN A 42 6.15 -1.39 8.24
N GLU A 43 7.10 -0.46 8.22
CA GLU A 43 6.81 0.96 8.07
C GLU A 43 6.20 1.27 6.70
N LEU A 44 6.75 0.71 5.62
CA LEU A 44 6.22 0.88 4.27
C LEU A 44 4.78 0.36 4.16
N PHE A 45 4.49 -0.84 4.66
CA PHE A 45 3.15 -1.42 4.62
C PHE A 45 2.14 -0.59 5.42
N SER A 46 2.55 -0.11 6.60
CA SER A 46 1.73 0.81 7.40
C SER A 46 1.40 2.08 6.62
N ARG A 47 2.41 2.74 6.04
CA ARG A 47 2.24 3.99 5.26
C ARG A 47 1.36 3.78 4.02
N VAL A 48 1.53 2.66 3.33
CA VAL A 48 0.68 2.32 2.18
C VAL A 48 -0.77 2.15 2.60
N ASN A 49 -1.04 1.46 3.70
CA ASN A 49 -2.41 1.28 4.21
C ASN A 49 -3.06 2.63 4.54
N THR A 50 -2.33 3.52 5.20
CA THR A 50 -2.80 4.89 5.47
C THR A 50 -3.06 5.68 4.20
N ALA A 51 -2.16 5.58 3.21
CA ALA A 51 -2.32 6.26 1.93
C ALA A 51 -3.54 5.72 1.15
N ALA A 52 -3.74 4.40 1.12
CA ALA A 52 -4.87 3.77 0.44
C ALA A 52 -6.22 4.21 1.05
N ALA A 53 -6.31 4.27 2.38
CA ALA A 53 -7.48 4.78 3.08
C ALA A 53 -7.74 6.27 2.79
N SER A 54 -6.67 7.08 2.78
CA SER A 54 -6.78 8.51 2.45
C SER A 54 -7.25 8.74 1.01
N ILE A 55 -6.74 7.95 0.05
CA ILE A 55 -7.17 8.01 -1.35
C ILE A 55 -8.65 7.66 -1.48
N GLU A 56 -9.14 6.67 -0.73
CA GLU A 56 -10.55 6.30 -0.71
C GLU A 56 -11.44 7.43 -0.16
N THR A 57 -11.03 8.08 0.94
CA THR A 57 -11.74 9.25 1.48
C THR A 57 -11.79 10.40 0.47
N LEU A 58 -10.69 10.66 -0.24
CA LEU A 58 -10.63 11.70 -1.27
C LEU A 58 -11.55 11.38 -2.47
N ASP A 59 -11.58 10.11 -2.92
CA ASP A 59 -12.44 9.66 -4.01
C ASP A 59 -13.92 9.83 -3.67
N GLN A 60 -14.31 9.51 -2.43
CA GLN A 60 -15.67 9.74 -1.92
C GLN A 60 -16.03 11.23 -1.88
N ALA A 61 -15.14 12.08 -1.35
CA ALA A 61 -15.36 13.52 -1.27
C ALA A 61 -15.54 14.15 -2.66
N LEU A 62 -14.66 13.81 -3.61
CA LEU A 62 -14.75 14.31 -4.99
C LEU A 62 -16.00 13.81 -5.72
N THR A 63 -16.40 12.55 -5.49
CA THR A 63 -17.65 12.00 -6.04
C THR A 63 -18.86 12.74 -5.49
N LYS A 64 -18.86 13.08 -4.21
CA LYS A 64 -19.94 13.86 -3.58
C LYS A 64 -20.00 15.27 -4.16
N ILE A 65 -18.87 16.00 -4.19
CA ILE A 65 -18.80 17.35 -4.75
C ILE A 65 -19.31 17.37 -6.18
N ARG A 66 -18.93 16.37 -6.99
CA ARG A 66 -19.40 16.28 -8.38
C ARG A 66 -20.92 16.09 -8.46
N ARG A 67 -21.51 15.25 -7.61
CA ARG A 67 -22.96 15.07 -7.55
C ARG A 67 -23.69 16.31 -7.05
N ASP A 68 -23.09 17.07 -6.14
CA ASP A 68 -23.69 18.29 -5.59
C ASP A 68 -23.62 19.48 -6.60
N CYS A 69 -22.78 19.38 -7.63
CA CYS A 69 -22.62 20.38 -8.69
C CYS A 69 -23.33 20.03 -10.02
N GLU A 70 -23.84 18.80 -10.17
CA GLU A 70 -24.70 18.36 -11.29
C GLU A 70 -26.18 18.59 -10.95
#